data_AF-A0A228JR43-F1
#
_entry.id   AF-A0A228JR43-F1
#
_cell.length_a   1.000
_cell.length_b   1.000
_cell.length_c   1.000
_cell.angle_alpha   90.00
_cell.angle_beta   90.00
_cell.angle_gamma   90.00
#
_symmetry.space_group_name_H-M   'P 1'
#
loop_
_entity.id
_entity.type
_entity.pdbx_description
1 polymer ?
#
loop_
_entity_poly.entity_id
_entity_poly.type
_entity_poly.pdbx_seq_one_letter_code
_entity_poly.pdbx_strand_id
1 'polypeptide(L)'
;MTGLLQSRASDVIALGTLAVLYLGGAGIALWRIRAAAPRGKVYWIVCAALLAGGVIAMGINLSPMPDTGNMPPGFALGVEAVLLGLALVAGGCAWLMLRARRH
;
A
#
# COMPACT_ATOMS: atom_id res chain seq x y z
N MET A 1 -21.19 24.37 -9.52
CA MET A 1 -19.98 24.03 -10.32
C MET A 1 -18.70 23.94 -9.46
N THR A 2 -18.63 24.58 -8.30
CA THR A 2 -17.51 24.47 -7.34
C THR A 2 -17.38 23.08 -6.70
N GLY A 3 -18.48 22.38 -6.40
CA GLY A 3 -18.45 21.05 -5.78
C GLY A 3 -17.83 19.94 -6.64
N LEU A 4 -18.05 19.95 -7.96
CA LEU A 4 -17.45 18.97 -8.89
C LEU A 4 -15.94 19.16 -9.04
N LEU A 5 -15.47 20.41 -9.05
CA LEU A 5 -14.04 20.73 -9.10
C LEU A 5 -13.34 20.32 -7.79
N GLN A 6 -13.99 20.55 -6.65
CA GLN A 6 -13.47 20.14 -5.35
C GLN A 6 -13.38 18.62 -5.23
N SER A 7 -14.39 17.87 -5.71
CA SER A 7 -14.39 16.41 -5.71
C SER A 7 -13.27 15.84 -6.59
N ARG A 8 -13.04 16.42 -7.77
CA ARG A 8 -11.92 15.99 -8.63
C ARG A 8 -10.57 16.30 -8.01
N ALA A 9 -10.42 17.46 -7.37
CA ALA A 9 -9.19 17.82 -6.69
C ALA A 9 -8.89 16.86 -5.53
N SER A 10 -9.90 16.51 -4.71
CA SER A 10 -9.73 15.55 -3.63
C SER A 10 -9.36 14.17 -4.12
N ASP A 11 -9.97 13.71 -5.22
CA ASP A 11 -9.65 12.40 -5.81
C ASP A 11 -8.20 12.36 -6.32
N VAL A 12 -7.75 13.40 -7.01
CA VAL A 12 -6.36 13.47 -7.50
C VAL A 12 -5.36 13.49 -6.34
N ILE A 13 -5.65 14.23 -5.28
CA ILE A 13 -4.78 14.29 -4.08
C ILE A 13 -4.75 12.93 -3.38
N ALA A 14 -5.90 12.28 -3.22
CA ALA A 14 -5.99 10.96 -2.61
C ALA A 14 -5.21 9.92 -3.43
N LEU A 15 -5.42 9.90 -4.75
CA LEU A 15 -4.75 8.99 -5.66
C LEU A 15 -3.24 9.23 -5.70
N GLY A 16 -2.83 10.49 -5.76
CA GLY A 16 -1.42 10.89 -5.74
C GLY A 16 -0.73 10.49 -4.45
N THR A 17 -1.38 10.73 -3.30
CA THR A 17 -0.87 10.33 -1.99
C THR A 17 -0.72 8.81 -1.89
N LEU A 18 -1.74 8.06 -2.32
CA LEU A 18 -1.71 6.60 -2.32
C LEU A 18 -0.59 6.08 -3.23
N ALA A 19 -0.40 6.67 -4.41
CA ALA A 19 0.67 6.29 -5.34
C ALA A 19 2.05 6.51 -4.73
N VAL A 20 2.28 7.66 -4.08
CA VAL A 20 3.54 7.95 -3.39
C VAL A 20 3.78 6.97 -2.23
N LEU A 21 2.76 6.72 -1.41
CA LEU A 21 2.87 5.77 -0.30
C LEU A 21 3.15 4.35 -0.80
N TYR A 22 2.47 3.92 -1.85
CA TYR A 22 2.67 2.60 -2.45
C TYR A 22 4.08 2.44 -3.02
N LEU A 23 4.54 3.37 -3.86
CA LEU A 23 5.87 3.32 -4.47
C LEU A 23 6.98 3.45 -3.42
N GLY A 24 6.82 4.36 -2.47
CA GLY A 24 7.77 4.51 -1.36
C GLY A 24 7.81 3.27 -0.48
N GLY A 25 6.64 2.73 -0.11
CA GLY A 25 6.51 1.54 0.71
C GLY A 25 7.11 0.30 0.04
N ALA A 26 6.78 0.08 -1.23
CA ALA A 26 7.34 -1.01 -2.03
C ALA A 26 8.85 -0.85 -2.22
N GLY A 27 9.33 0.36 -2.50
CA GLY A 27 10.75 0.68 -2.64
C GLY A 27 11.54 0.38 -1.37
N ILE A 28 11.04 0.81 -0.20
CA ILE A 28 11.65 0.52 1.10
C ILE A 28 11.64 -0.98 1.37
N ALA A 29 10.51 -1.66 1.16
CA ALA A 29 10.41 -3.10 1.38
C ALA A 29 11.44 -3.86 0.52
N LEU A 30 11.50 -3.58 -0.78
CA LEU A 30 12.46 -4.21 -1.70
C LEU A 30 13.91 -3.90 -1.35
N TRP A 31 14.22 -2.63 -1.02
CA TRP A 31 15.56 -2.24 -0.59
C TRP A 31 15.98 -3.00 0.67
N ARG A 32 15.08 -3.11 1.65
CA ARG A 32 15.34 -3.82 2.91
C ARG A 32 15.44 -5.34 2.74
N ILE A 33 14.71 -5.95 1.80
CA ILE A 33 14.90 -7.37 1.46
C ILE A 33 16.33 -7.62 0.97
N ARG A 34 16.89 -6.69 0.19
CA ARG A 34 18.28 -6.78 -0.30
C ARG A 34 19.29 -6.53 0.82
N ALA A 35 19.06 -5.51 1.65
CA ALA A 35 20.04 -5.03 2.63
C ALA A 35 19.96 -5.69 4.03
N ALA A 36 18.84 -6.27 4.45
CA ALA A 36 18.66 -6.78 5.81
C ALA A 36 19.33 -8.15 6.04
N ALA A 37 19.70 -8.44 7.28
CA ALA A 37 20.13 -9.78 7.72
C ALA A 37 19.00 -10.82 7.54
N PRO A 38 19.30 -12.13 7.40
CA PRO A 38 18.32 -13.17 7.02
C PRO A 38 17.04 -13.17 7.86
N ARG A 39 17.16 -12.99 9.17
CA ARG A 39 16.01 -12.92 10.10
C ARG A 39 15.14 -11.67 9.92
N GLY A 40 15.74 -10.56 9.51
CA GLY A 40 15.02 -9.31 9.22
C GLY A 40 14.38 -9.29 7.84
N LYS A 41 14.83 -10.15 6.90
CA LYS A 41 14.31 -10.19 5.52
C LYS A 41 12.86 -10.65 5.45
N VAL A 42 12.47 -11.66 6.25
CA VAL A 42 11.12 -12.25 6.21
C VAL A 42 10.04 -11.19 6.40
N TYR A 43 10.24 -10.27 7.35
CA TYR A 43 9.32 -9.16 7.59
C TYR A 43 9.08 -8.30 6.33
N TRP A 44 10.16 -7.90 5.66
CA TRP A 44 10.08 -7.06 4.47
C TRP A 44 9.53 -7.83 3.25
N ILE A 45 9.77 -9.14 3.17
CA ILE A 45 9.15 -10.03 2.17
C ILE A 45 7.63 -10.07 2.36
N VAL A 46 7.14 -10.23 3.60
CA VAL A 46 5.70 -10.19 3.89
C VAL A 46 5.10 -8.84 3.51
N CYS A 47 5.78 -7.73 3.82
CA CYS A 47 5.34 -6.39 3.40
C CYS A 47 5.23 -6.28 1.87
N ALA A 48 6.26 -6.74 1.14
CA ALA A 48 6.25 -6.71 -0.32
C ALA A 48 5.16 -7.62 -0.92
N ALA A 49 4.94 -8.80 -0.33
CA ALA A 49 3.90 -9.73 -0.76
C ALA A 49 2.50 -9.16 -0.55
N LEU A 50 2.25 -8.46 0.56
CA LEU A 50 0.97 -7.78 0.81
C LEU A 50 0.72 -6.64 -0.20
N LEU A 51 1.73 -5.82 -0.47
CA LEU A 51 1.63 -4.73 -1.44
C LEU A 51 1.39 -5.25 -2.87
N ALA A 52 2.21 -6.19 -3.33
CA ALA A 52 2.09 -6.77 -4.67
C ALA A 52 0.82 -7.62 -4.81
N GLY A 53 0.55 -8.48 -3.84
CA GLY A 53 -0.63 -9.35 -3.81
C GLY A 53 -1.93 -8.54 -3.77
N GLY A 54 -1.97 -7.45 -3.00
CA GLY A 54 -3.13 -6.56 -2.94
C GLY A 54 -3.42 -5.89 -4.28
N VAL A 55 -2.40 -5.36 -4.97
CA VAL A 55 -2.58 -4.78 -6.33
C VAL A 55 -2.99 -5.84 -7.36
N ILE A 56 -2.41 -7.04 -7.30
CA ILE A 56 -2.82 -8.14 -8.18
C ILE A 56 -4.29 -8.51 -7.91
N ALA A 57 -4.68 -8.62 -6.64
CA ALA A 57 -6.06 -8.94 -6.24
C ALA A 57 -7.06 -7.86 -6.71
N MET A 58 -6.69 -6.57 -6.63
CA MET A 58 -7.48 -5.50 -7.24
C MET A 58 -7.61 -5.71 -8.74
N GLY A 59 -6.48 -5.93 -9.42
CA GLY A 59 -6.41 -6.02 -10.88
C GLY A 59 -7.26 -7.15 -11.47
N ILE A 60 -7.21 -8.35 -10.87
CA ILE A 60 -8.00 -9.50 -11.33
C ILE A 60 -9.50 -9.33 -11.08
N ASN A 61 -9.90 -8.46 -10.14
CA ASN A 61 -11.29 -8.17 -9.81
C ASN A 61 -11.82 -6.91 -10.49
N LEU A 62 -11.08 -6.34 -11.45
CA LEU A 62 -11.57 -5.32 -12.39
C LEU A 62 -12.49 -5.98 -13.44
N SER A 63 -13.58 -6.60 -12.99
CA SER A 63 -14.64 -7.04 -13.89
C SER A 63 -15.46 -5.82 -14.33
N PRO A 64 -15.88 -5.70 -15.60
CA PRO A 64 -16.87 -4.71 -16.00
C PRO A 64 -18.21 -5.05 -15.35
N MET A 65 -18.42 -4.56 -14.14
CA MET A 65 -19.66 -4.70 -13.40
C MET A 65 -20.59 -3.56 -13.83
N PRO A 66 -21.90 -3.79 -14.05
CA PRO A 66 -22.84 -2.70 -14.24
C PRO A 66 -22.76 -1.75 -13.04
N ASP A 67 -22.86 -0.43 -13.29
CA ASP A 67 -22.80 0.66 -12.30
C ASP A 67 -23.89 0.49 -11.23
N THR A 68 -23.64 -0.42 -10.30
CA THR A 68 -24.49 -0.73 -9.15
C THR A 68 -24.04 0.01 -7.90
N GLY A 69 -22.93 0.77 -7.99
CA GLY A 69 -22.35 1.52 -6.88
C GLY A 69 -21.63 0.65 -5.84
N ASN A 70 -21.70 -0.68 -5.93
CA ASN A 70 -20.99 -1.61 -5.04
C ASN A 70 -19.59 -1.92 -5.56
N MET A 71 -18.58 -1.81 -4.68
CA MET A 71 -17.24 -2.30 -4.99
C MET A 71 -17.20 -3.83 -5.06
N PRO A 72 -16.49 -4.43 -6.03
CA PRO A 72 -16.30 -5.87 -6.10
C PRO A 72 -15.65 -6.38 -4.81
N PRO A 73 -16.13 -7.49 -4.22
CA PRO A 73 -15.61 -7.98 -2.94
C PRO A 73 -14.10 -8.29 -2.99
N GLY A 74 -13.59 -8.79 -4.13
CA GLY A 74 -12.16 -9.03 -4.32
C GLY A 74 -11.32 -7.77 -4.50
N PHE A 75 -11.91 -6.66 -4.97
CA PHE A 75 -11.24 -5.37 -5.02
C PHE A 75 -11.02 -4.82 -3.61
N ALA A 76 -12.06 -4.87 -2.76
CA ALA A 76 -11.98 -4.42 -1.37
C ALA A 76 -10.90 -5.18 -0.58
N LEU A 77 -10.84 -6.51 -0.73
CA LEU A 77 -9.76 -7.31 -0.12
C LEU A 77 -8.37 -6.91 -0.60
N GLY A 78 -8.23 -6.56 -1.88
CA GLY A 78 -6.98 -6.03 -2.42
C GLY A 78 -6.59 -4.70 -1.76
N VAL A 79 -7.54 -3.80 -1.53
CA VAL A 79 -7.33 -2.51 -0.82
C VAL A 79 -6.85 -2.76 0.60
N GLU A 80 -7.54 -3.62 1.35
CA GLU A 80 -7.16 -3.96 2.73
C GLU A 80 -5.74 -4.54 2.79
N ALA A 81 -5.38 -5.43 1.86
CA ALA A 81 -4.03 -5.98 1.79
C ALA A 81 -2.96 -4.91 1.54
N VAL A 82 -3.21 -3.95 0.64
CA VAL A 82 -2.30 -2.83 0.38
C VAL A 82 -2.16 -1.95 1.62
N LEU A 83 -3.28 -1.58 2.27
CA LEU A 83 -3.27 -0.75 3.47
C LEU A 83 -2.53 -1.41 4.63
N LEU A 84 -2.74 -2.70 4.85
CA LEU A 84 -1.99 -3.50 5.82
C LEU A 84 -0.49 -3.53 5.49
N GLY A 85 -0.13 -3.73 4.21
CA GLY A 85 1.25 -3.69 3.75
C GLY A 85 1.92 -2.34 4.05
N LEU A 86 1.23 -1.24 3.76
CA LEU A 86 1.72 0.12 4.05
C LEU A 86 1.88 0.37 5.55
N ALA A 87 0.91 -0.04 6.37
CA ALA A 87 0.97 0.10 7.82
C ALA A 87 2.18 -0.65 8.41
N LEU A 88 2.46 -1.87 7.92
CA LEU A 88 3.64 -2.63 8.33
C LEU A 88 4.93 -1.96 7.85
N VAL A 89 5.01 -1.45 6.63
CA VAL A 89 6.20 -0.70 6.20
C VAL A 89 6.46 0.50 7.10
N ALA A 90 5.43 1.30 7.40
CA ALA A 90 5.51 2.44 8.29
C ALA A 90 5.96 2.03 9.71
N GLY A 91 5.36 0.97 10.28
CA GLY A 91 5.73 0.44 11.58
C GLY A 91 7.18 -0.08 11.63
N GLY A 92 7.63 -0.74 10.56
CA GLY A 92 9.00 -1.21 10.41
C GLY A 92 10.00 -0.05 10.37
N CYS A 93 9.68 1.02 9.64
CA CYS A 93 10.47 2.25 9.62
C CYS A 93 10.52 2.93 11.00
N ALA A 94 9.38 3.08 11.67
CA ALA A 94 9.30 3.67 13.00
C ALA A 94 10.13 2.87 14.02
N TRP A 95 10.04 1.54 13.98
CA TRP A 95 10.83 0.67 14.85
C TRP A 95 12.35 0.84 14.65
N LEU A 96 12.80 0.97 13.39
CA LEU A 96 14.22 1.20 13.10
C LEU A 96 14.70 2.55 13.63
N MET A 97 13.90 3.61 13.49
CA MET A 97 14.22 4.92 14.05
C MET A 97 14.28 4.87 15.58
N LEU A 98 13.32 4.19 16.23
CA LEU A 98 13.32 4.01 17.68
C LEU A 98 14.53 3.20 18.15
N ARG A 99 14.90 2.14 17.42
CA ARG A 99 16.09 1.35 17.74
C ARG A 99 17.37 2.17 17.58
N ALA A 100 17.47 3.00 16.55
CA ALA A 100 18.62 3.88 16.34
C ALA A 100 18.77 4.94 17.44
N ARG A 101 17.69 5.32 18.13
CA ARG A 101 17.72 6.25 19.27
C ARG A 101 18.05 5.59 20.61
N ARG A 102 17.94 4.26 20.69
CA ARG A 102 18.27 3.48 21.91
C ARG A 102 19.73 3.03 21.95
N HIS A 103 20.49 3.29 20.88
CA HIS A 103 21.93 3.09 20.77
C HIS A 103 22.61 4.46 20.71
#